data_AF-A0A968Y7X4-F1
#
_entry.id   AF-A0A968Y7X4-F1
#
_cell.length_a   1.000
_cell.length_b   1.000
_cell.length_c   1.000
_cell.angle_alpha   90.00
_cell.angle_beta   90.00
_cell.angle_gamma   90.00
#
_symmetry.space_group_name_H-M   'P 1'
#
loop_
_entity.id
_entity.type
_entity.pdbx_description
1 polymer ?
#
loop_
_entity_poly.entity_id
_entity_poly.type
_entity_poly.pdbx_seq_one_letter_code
_entity_poly.pdbx_strand_id
1 'polypeptide(L)'
;RSQINRLSRQVELLEDSPFLEKANDLANSGDPNSLEEAVAQARRIGQGRALYSEAQSKIQAWIDRRQKLQDQPFLDRAQQLAARGDLAAAIDMAGRIRPGRVLYDEARSLIRNWEVQAQGEQGLQNARQAAQAGTADALQTAILLATQVPESSSLRWQATEAINEWSERILAIGMEQSASDLAGAIATLKKIPQGTRAFNEARSQIQIWQQSLNPEPAESPTPEPPESEPAEREPID
;
A
#
# COMPACT_ATOMS: atom_id res chain seq x y z
N ARG A 1 -66.52 -1.71 -9.39
CA ARG A 1 -65.26 -1.77 -8.59
C ARG A 1 -64.13 -0.97 -9.25
N SER A 2 -63.88 -1.09 -10.56
CA SER A 2 -62.84 -0.31 -11.27
C SER A 2 -63.02 1.22 -11.22
N GLN A 3 -64.25 1.73 -11.34
CA GLN A 3 -64.53 3.17 -11.25
C GLN A 3 -64.33 3.74 -9.84
N ILE A 4 -64.70 3.00 -8.80
CA ILE A 4 -64.50 3.38 -7.39
C ILE A 4 -63.00 3.50 -7.10
N ASN A 5 -62.20 2.50 -7.51
CA ASN A 5 -60.75 2.53 -7.32
C ASN A 5 -60.09 3.71 -8.06
N ARG A 6 -60.60 4.07 -9.25
CA ARG A 6 -60.10 5.23 -10.01
C ARG A 6 -60.42 6.55 -9.30
N LEU A 7 -61.64 6.69 -8.78
CA LEU A 7 -62.08 7.90 -8.07
C LEU A 7 -61.35 8.06 -6.73
N SER A 8 -61.19 6.98 -5.96
CA SER A 8 -60.39 6.98 -4.73
C SER A 8 -58.97 7.47 -4.99
N ARG A 9 -58.32 6.96 -6.05
CA ARG A 9 -56.97 7.38 -6.43
C ARG A 9 -56.89 8.87 -6.81
N GLN A 10 -57.92 9.42 -7.45
CA GLN A 10 -57.96 10.85 -7.80
C GLN A 10 -58.10 11.75 -6.58
N VAL A 11 -58.92 11.34 -5.60
CA VAL A 11 -59.05 12.07 -4.33
C VAL A 11 -57.73 12.05 -3.56
N GLU A 12 -57.08 10.88 -3.47
CA GLU A 12 -55.76 10.75 -2.84
C GLU A 12 -54.72 11.67 -3.50
N LEU A 13 -54.68 11.72 -4.83
CA LEU A 13 -53.78 12.62 -5.56
C LEU A 13 -54.04 14.08 -5.22
N LEU A 14 -55.30 14.51 -5.19
CA LEU A 14 -55.66 15.90 -4.91
C LEU A 14 -55.34 16.31 -3.47
N GLU A 15 -55.51 15.40 -2.51
CA GLU A 15 -55.16 15.61 -1.10
C GLU A 15 -53.65 15.61 -0.85
N ASP A 16 -52.90 14.73 -1.53
CA ASP A 16 -51.48 14.53 -1.26
C ASP A 16 -50.57 15.46 -2.07
N SER A 17 -51.00 15.92 -3.25
CA SER A 17 -50.19 16.77 -4.14
C SER A 17 -49.68 18.05 -3.45
N PRO A 18 -50.49 18.80 -2.67
CA PRO A 18 -50.01 20.01 -2.01
C PRO A 18 -48.89 19.75 -0.98
N PHE A 19 -48.89 18.59 -0.32
CA PHE A 19 -47.81 18.22 0.60
C PHE A 19 -46.51 17.97 -0.15
N LEU A 20 -46.60 17.27 -1.29
CA LEU A 20 -45.44 16.95 -2.11
C LEU A 20 -44.88 18.18 -2.82
N GLU A 21 -45.74 19.08 -3.29
CA GLU A 21 -45.37 20.37 -3.88
C GLU A 21 -44.62 21.24 -2.88
N LYS A 22 -45.18 21.45 -1.69
CA LYS A 22 -44.51 22.19 -0.61
C LYS A 22 -43.17 21.56 -0.22
N ALA A 23 -43.11 20.23 -0.17
CA ALA A 23 -41.87 19.51 0.10
C ALA A 23 -40.81 19.78 -0.98
N ASN A 24 -41.20 19.79 -2.26
CA ASN A 24 -40.30 20.13 -3.35
C ASN A 24 -39.79 21.58 -3.26
N ASP A 25 -40.67 22.53 -2.97
CA ASP A 25 -40.30 23.95 -2.83
C ASP A 25 -39.27 24.16 -1.71
N LEU A 26 -39.50 23.50 -0.56
CA LEU A 26 -38.53 23.49 0.54
C LEU A 26 -37.20 22.89 0.11
N ALA A 27 -37.21 21.73 -0.57
CA ALA A 27 -35.98 21.07 -1.01
C ALA A 27 -35.21 21.86 -2.09
N ASN A 28 -35.89 22.73 -2.85
CA ASN A 28 -35.27 23.55 -3.89
C ASN A 28 -34.33 24.62 -3.32
N SER A 29 -34.57 25.09 -2.09
CA SER A 29 -33.65 26.01 -1.38
C SER A 29 -32.27 25.37 -1.16
N GLY A 30 -32.22 24.05 -1.00
CA GLY A 30 -31.00 23.25 -0.95
C GLY A 30 -30.20 23.34 0.35
N ASP A 31 -30.63 24.07 1.38
CA ASP A 31 -29.95 24.09 2.67
C ASP A 31 -30.34 22.89 3.56
N PRO A 32 -29.50 22.50 4.54
CA PRO A 32 -29.76 21.31 5.34
C PRO A 32 -31.06 21.33 6.14
N ASN A 33 -31.50 22.50 6.63
CA ASN A 33 -32.71 22.63 7.44
C ASN A 33 -33.94 22.50 6.54
N SER A 34 -33.96 23.18 5.40
CA SER A 34 -35.07 23.09 4.46
C SER A 34 -35.23 21.69 3.86
N LEU A 35 -34.12 20.95 3.66
CA LEU A 35 -34.19 19.54 3.26
C LEU A 35 -34.82 18.65 4.35
N GLU A 36 -34.60 18.95 5.63
CA GLU A 36 -35.27 18.26 6.73
C GLU A 36 -36.76 18.56 6.76
N GLU A 37 -37.14 19.82 6.55
CA GLU A 37 -38.54 20.22 6.46
C GLU A 37 -39.24 19.58 5.25
N ALA A 38 -38.57 19.51 4.10
CA ALA A 38 -39.06 18.81 2.91
C ALA A 38 -39.37 17.34 3.22
N VAL A 39 -38.45 16.65 3.88
CA VAL A 39 -38.65 15.26 4.34
C VAL A 39 -39.86 15.18 5.28
N ALA A 40 -40.00 16.10 6.23
CA ALA A 40 -41.13 16.12 7.16
C ALA A 40 -42.48 16.33 6.45
N GLN A 41 -42.53 17.19 5.42
CA GLN A 41 -43.75 17.39 4.62
C GLN A 41 -44.10 16.16 3.79
N ALA A 42 -43.15 15.56 3.07
CA ALA A 42 -43.40 14.37 2.25
C ALA A 42 -43.78 13.13 3.08
N ARG A 43 -43.31 13.03 4.33
CA ARG A 43 -43.69 11.95 5.26
C ARG A 43 -45.17 11.96 5.66
N ARG A 44 -45.90 13.06 5.40
CA ARG A 44 -47.35 13.13 5.62
C ARG A 44 -48.14 12.20 4.67
N ILE A 45 -47.55 11.85 3.54
CA ILE A 45 -48.15 10.92 2.58
C ILE A 45 -47.96 9.50 3.12
N GLY A 46 -49.07 8.93 3.61
CA GLY A 46 -49.08 7.61 4.26
C GLY A 46 -48.91 6.44 3.29
N GLN A 47 -48.56 5.27 3.83
CA GLN A 47 -48.45 4.04 3.07
C GLN A 47 -49.79 3.67 2.41
N GLY A 48 -49.74 3.18 1.16
CA GLY A 48 -50.93 2.77 0.40
C GLY A 48 -51.58 3.88 -0.43
N ARG A 49 -51.15 5.14 -0.24
CA ARG A 49 -51.60 6.28 -1.05
C ARG A 49 -50.96 6.32 -2.43
N ALA A 50 -51.66 6.91 -3.39
CA ALA A 50 -51.19 7.05 -4.77
C ALA A 50 -49.77 7.65 -4.91
N LEU A 51 -49.41 8.67 -4.11
CA LEU A 51 -48.11 9.35 -4.18
C LEU A 51 -47.02 8.79 -3.26
N TYR A 52 -47.32 7.75 -2.48
CA TYR A 52 -46.41 7.24 -1.46
C TYR A 52 -45.02 6.87 -2.01
N SER A 53 -44.98 6.12 -3.11
CA SER A 53 -43.71 5.67 -3.72
C SER A 53 -42.82 6.84 -4.17
N GLU A 54 -43.45 7.85 -4.76
CA GLU A 54 -42.75 9.07 -5.18
C GLU A 54 -42.23 9.85 -3.97
N ALA A 55 -43.07 10.01 -2.94
CA ALA A 55 -42.70 10.67 -1.69
C ALA A 55 -41.51 9.99 -1.02
N GLN A 56 -41.50 8.65 -0.92
CA GLN A 56 -40.37 7.90 -0.35
C GLN A 56 -39.08 8.07 -1.16
N SER A 57 -39.17 8.06 -2.49
CA SER A 57 -38.01 8.28 -3.36
C SER A 57 -37.40 9.68 -3.16
N LYS A 58 -38.25 10.70 -3.07
CA LYS A 58 -37.83 12.09 -2.78
C LYS A 58 -37.24 12.25 -1.38
N ILE A 59 -37.86 11.63 -0.38
CA ILE A 59 -37.36 11.62 1.00
C ILE A 59 -35.93 11.07 1.03
N GLN A 60 -35.68 9.93 0.39
CA GLN A 60 -34.33 9.35 0.36
C GLN A 60 -33.33 10.30 -0.32
N ALA A 61 -33.68 10.86 -1.48
CA ALA A 61 -32.82 11.79 -2.21
C ALA A 61 -32.48 13.04 -1.38
N TRP A 62 -33.42 13.60 -0.62
CA TRP A 62 -33.19 14.76 0.23
C TRP A 62 -32.36 14.43 1.46
N ILE A 63 -32.58 13.27 2.09
CA ILE A 63 -31.72 12.78 3.17
C ILE A 63 -30.28 12.67 2.67
N ASP A 64 -30.08 12.06 1.51
CA ASP A 64 -28.75 11.87 0.91
C ASP A 64 -28.10 13.21 0.59
N ARG A 65 -28.84 14.14 -0.03
CA ARG A 65 -28.36 15.50 -0.32
C ARG A 65 -27.95 16.24 0.95
N ARG A 66 -28.76 16.15 2.01
CA ARG A 66 -28.47 16.77 3.30
C ARG A 66 -27.21 16.19 3.93
N GLN A 67 -27.06 14.86 3.91
CA GLN A 67 -25.85 14.20 4.40
C GLN A 67 -24.61 14.67 3.64
N LYS A 68 -24.67 14.73 2.30
CA LYS A 68 -23.57 15.27 1.49
C LYS A 68 -23.21 16.69 1.91
N LEU A 69 -24.18 17.60 2.07
CA LEU A 69 -23.91 18.98 2.47
C LEU A 69 -23.25 19.09 3.85
N GLN A 70 -23.64 18.22 4.79
CA GLN A 70 -23.05 18.16 6.13
C GLN A 70 -21.62 17.59 6.10
N ASP A 71 -21.40 16.58 5.26
CA ASP A 71 -20.19 15.77 5.28
C ASP A 71 -19.11 16.31 4.31
N GLN A 72 -19.49 17.00 3.23
CA GLN A 72 -18.61 17.54 2.20
C GLN A 72 -17.49 18.45 2.76
N PRO A 73 -17.76 19.39 3.70
CA PRO A 73 -16.69 20.24 4.24
C PRO A 73 -15.56 19.47 4.93
N PHE A 74 -15.86 18.30 5.51
CA PHE A 74 -14.83 17.43 6.08
C PHE A 74 -13.97 16.81 4.98
N LEU A 75 -14.60 16.32 3.91
CA LEU A 75 -13.90 15.74 2.77
C LEU A 75 -13.00 16.78 2.06
N ASP A 76 -13.55 17.96 1.79
CA ASP A 76 -12.81 19.05 1.14
C ASP A 76 -11.61 19.48 2.00
N ARG A 77 -11.82 19.60 3.33
CA ARG A 77 -10.74 19.94 4.26
C ARG A 77 -9.68 18.84 4.31
N ALA A 78 -10.09 17.57 4.31
CA ALA A 78 -9.17 16.43 4.30
C ALA A 78 -8.29 16.44 3.03
N GLN A 79 -8.89 16.66 1.86
CA GLN A 79 -8.15 16.75 0.60
C GLN A 79 -7.17 17.94 0.59
N GLN A 80 -7.56 19.10 1.13
CA GLN A 80 -6.65 20.24 1.27
C GLN A 80 -5.46 19.95 2.18
N LEU A 81 -5.66 19.20 3.27
CA LEU A 81 -4.59 18.79 4.18
C LEU A 81 -3.63 17.83 3.47
N ALA A 82 -4.16 16.82 2.77
CA ALA A 82 -3.35 15.88 2.01
C ALA A 82 -2.55 16.57 0.89
N ALA A 83 -3.14 17.53 0.19
CA ALA A 83 -2.46 18.31 -0.84
C ALA A 83 -1.28 19.14 -0.31
N ARG A 84 -1.25 19.44 0.99
CA ARG A 84 -0.13 20.11 1.67
C ARG A 84 0.90 19.14 2.25
N GLY A 85 0.68 17.83 2.09
CA GLY A 85 1.51 16.77 2.66
C GLY A 85 1.13 16.36 4.09
N ASP A 86 0.09 16.96 4.70
CA ASP A 86 -0.37 16.56 6.03
C ASP A 86 -1.37 15.39 5.92
N LEU A 87 -0.82 14.22 5.57
CA LEU A 87 -1.61 12.99 5.35
C LEU A 87 -2.27 12.51 6.64
N ALA A 88 -1.61 12.66 7.80
CA ALA A 88 -2.16 12.27 9.09
C ALA A 88 -3.43 13.08 9.42
N ALA A 89 -3.37 14.41 9.33
CA ALA A 89 -4.55 15.24 9.56
C ALA A 89 -5.64 15.03 8.50
N ALA A 90 -5.26 14.72 7.25
CA ALA A 90 -6.22 14.37 6.19
C ALA A 90 -7.01 13.11 6.53
N ILE A 91 -6.32 12.05 6.97
CA ILE A 91 -6.93 10.78 7.39
C ILE A 91 -7.91 11.02 8.54
N ASP A 92 -7.49 11.76 9.58
CA ASP A 92 -8.33 12.09 10.73
C ASP A 92 -9.57 12.90 10.33
N MET A 93 -9.41 13.85 9.40
CA MET A 93 -10.51 14.69 8.95
C MET A 93 -11.53 13.89 8.12
N ALA A 94 -11.08 13.08 7.16
CA ALA A 94 -11.96 12.22 6.38
C ALA A 94 -12.62 11.13 7.24
N GLY A 95 -11.92 10.65 8.28
CA GLY A 95 -12.43 9.67 9.24
C GLY A 95 -13.62 10.16 10.07
N ARG A 96 -13.94 11.46 10.03
CA ARG A 96 -15.14 12.02 10.67
C ARG A 96 -16.43 11.61 9.97
N ILE A 97 -16.37 11.24 8.69
CA ILE A 97 -17.52 10.76 7.92
C ILE A 97 -17.82 9.31 8.35
N ARG A 98 -19.00 9.09 8.94
CA ARG A 98 -19.37 7.83 9.59
C ARG A 98 -19.88 6.78 8.58
N PRO A 99 -19.78 5.47 8.90
CA PRO A 99 -20.41 4.42 8.11
C PRO A 99 -21.90 4.66 7.89
N GLY A 100 -22.39 4.32 6.69
CA GLY A 100 -23.79 4.53 6.29
C GLY A 100 -24.12 5.94 5.79
N ARG A 101 -23.14 6.86 5.75
CA ARG A 101 -23.25 8.16 5.08
C ARG A 101 -22.92 8.04 3.60
N VAL A 102 -23.52 8.90 2.78
CA VAL A 102 -23.32 8.86 1.32
C VAL A 102 -21.86 9.06 0.89
N LEU A 103 -21.10 9.89 1.62
CA LEU A 103 -19.68 10.16 1.32
C LEU A 103 -18.71 9.17 1.99
N TYR A 104 -19.20 8.18 2.71
CA TYR A 104 -18.35 7.27 3.49
C TYR A 104 -17.39 6.45 2.60
N ASP A 105 -17.90 5.88 1.51
CA ASP A 105 -17.08 5.02 0.64
C ASP A 105 -15.97 5.82 -0.05
N GLU A 106 -16.27 7.05 -0.46
CA GLU A 106 -15.30 7.99 -1.00
C GLU A 106 -14.22 8.34 0.03
N ALA A 107 -14.64 8.73 1.25
CA ALA A 107 -13.73 9.03 2.34
C ALA A 107 -12.81 7.84 2.69
N ARG A 108 -13.35 6.62 2.75
CA ARG A 108 -12.56 5.41 3.01
C ARG A 108 -11.59 5.10 1.88
N SER A 109 -11.95 5.38 0.63
CA SER A 109 -11.04 5.25 -0.51
C SER A 109 -9.86 6.20 -0.39
N LEU A 110 -10.13 7.48 -0.08
CA LEU A 110 -9.09 8.49 0.14
C LEU A 110 -8.17 8.13 1.31
N ILE A 111 -8.75 7.72 2.45
CA ILE A 111 -7.99 7.29 3.62
C ILE A 111 -7.02 6.17 3.27
N ARG A 112 -7.47 5.10 2.59
CA ARG A 112 -6.59 3.99 2.19
C ARG A 112 -5.43 4.47 1.31
N ASN A 113 -5.67 5.40 0.39
CA ASN A 113 -4.64 5.94 -0.48
C ASN A 113 -3.61 6.76 0.32
N TRP A 114 -4.06 7.60 1.24
CA TRP A 114 -3.18 8.39 2.10
C TRP A 114 -2.40 7.53 3.10
N GLU A 115 -3.00 6.47 3.64
CA GLU A 115 -2.33 5.51 4.52
C GLU A 115 -1.13 4.86 3.80
N VAL A 116 -1.32 4.43 2.54
CA VAL A 116 -0.24 3.86 1.71
C VAL A 116 0.87 4.89 1.44
N GLN A 117 0.51 6.14 1.17
CA GLN A 117 1.48 7.22 0.95
C GLN A 117 2.29 7.50 2.22
N ALA A 118 1.62 7.70 3.35
CA ALA A 118 2.25 7.96 4.64
C ALA A 118 3.17 6.81 5.07
N GLN A 119 2.74 5.56 4.88
CA GLN A 119 3.58 4.39 5.15
C GLN A 119 4.82 4.36 4.25
N GLY A 120 4.67 4.67 2.97
CA GLY A 120 5.80 4.75 2.04
C GLY A 120 6.79 5.85 2.41
N GLU A 121 6.30 7.03 2.78
CA GLU A 121 7.12 8.17 3.21
C GLU A 121 7.90 7.83 4.47
N GLN A 122 7.22 7.32 5.49
CA GLN A 122 7.83 6.94 6.76
C GLN A 122 8.85 5.80 6.58
N GLY A 123 8.50 4.77 5.81
CA GLY A 123 9.38 3.63 5.55
C GLY A 123 10.68 4.05 4.87
N LEU A 124 10.57 4.88 3.82
CA LEU A 124 11.74 5.38 3.10
C LEU A 124 12.57 6.36 3.94
N GLN A 125 11.94 7.21 4.77
CA GLN A 125 12.63 8.11 5.68
C GLN A 125 13.42 7.33 6.75
N ASN A 126 12.78 6.34 7.39
CA ASN A 126 13.42 5.48 8.38
C ASN A 126 14.60 4.71 7.76
N ALA A 127 14.42 4.19 6.55
CA ALA A 127 15.48 3.52 5.82
C ALA A 127 16.68 4.45 5.58
N ARG A 128 16.45 5.67 5.09
CA ARG A 128 17.50 6.67 4.89
C ARG A 128 18.20 7.05 6.19
N GLN A 129 17.47 7.15 7.28
CA GLN A 129 18.05 7.43 8.60
C GLN A 129 18.95 6.29 9.06
N ALA A 130 18.51 5.05 8.92
CA ALA A 130 19.34 3.88 9.25
C ALA A 130 20.62 3.84 8.42
N ALA A 131 20.57 4.23 7.14
CA ALA A 131 21.73 4.24 6.24
C ALA A 131 22.81 5.28 6.61
N GLN A 132 22.50 6.27 7.46
CA GLN A 132 23.41 7.40 7.76
C GLN A 132 24.75 6.96 8.35
N ALA A 133 24.77 5.88 9.14
CA ALA A 133 26.00 5.36 9.73
C ALA A 133 26.96 4.75 8.71
N GLY A 134 26.49 4.41 7.50
CA GLY A 134 27.32 3.92 6.40
C GLY A 134 27.99 2.54 6.61
N THR A 135 27.78 1.89 7.75
CA THR A 135 28.30 0.55 8.03
C THR A 135 27.48 -0.52 7.31
N ALA A 136 28.08 -1.69 7.06
CA ALA A 136 27.36 -2.79 6.40
C ALA A 136 26.08 -3.21 7.14
N ASP A 137 26.08 -3.21 8.48
CA ASP A 137 24.90 -3.51 9.31
C ASP A 137 23.82 -2.43 9.20
N ALA A 138 24.23 -1.16 9.22
CA ALA A 138 23.33 -0.02 9.10
C ALA A 138 22.67 0.02 7.71
N LEU A 139 23.45 -0.24 6.66
CA LEU A 139 22.96 -0.36 5.29
C LEU A 139 22.03 -1.56 5.10
N GLN A 140 22.33 -2.71 5.72
CA GLN A 140 21.42 -3.86 5.72
C GLN A 140 20.09 -3.50 6.38
N THR A 141 20.13 -2.83 7.53
CA THR A 141 18.92 -2.36 8.23
C THR A 141 18.13 -1.38 7.37
N ALA A 142 18.82 -0.44 6.71
CA ALA A 142 18.21 0.50 5.78
C ALA A 142 17.48 -0.21 4.63
N ILE A 143 18.13 -1.20 4.02
CA ILE A 143 17.53 -2.02 2.96
C ILE A 143 16.26 -2.72 3.46
N LEU A 144 16.31 -3.35 4.63
CA LEU A 144 15.15 -4.02 5.22
C LEU A 144 13.98 -3.04 5.41
N LEU A 145 14.23 -1.84 5.89
CA LEU A 145 13.20 -0.80 6.04
C LEU A 145 12.66 -0.32 4.69
N ALA A 146 13.52 -0.12 3.69
CA ALA A 146 13.09 0.29 2.35
C ALA A 146 12.26 -0.80 1.65
N THR A 147 12.50 -2.08 1.93
CA THR A 147 11.66 -3.17 1.39
C THR A 147 10.24 -3.19 1.96
N GLN A 148 9.99 -2.52 3.09
CA GLN A 148 8.65 -2.40 3.67
C GLN A 148 7.80 -1.31 3.01
N VAL A 149 8.39 -0.48 2.14
CA VAL A 149 7.63 0.52 1.37
C VAL A 149 6.62 -0.21 0.48
N PRO A 150 5.31 0.05 0.60
CA PRO A 150 4.29 -0.67 -0.14
C PRO A 150 4.50 -0.60 -1.66
N GLU A 151 4.24 -1.69 -2.37
CA GLU A 151 4.36 -1.76 -3.83
C GLU A 151 3.45 -0.75 -4.55
N SER A 152 2.30 -0.44 -3.98
CA SER A 152 1.35 0.56 -4.49
C SER A 152 1.74 2.01 -4.15
N SER A 153 2.79 2.22 -3.34
CA SER A 153 3.26 3.56 -3.00
C SER A 153 3.93 4.21 -4.21
N SER A 154 3.68 5.51 -4.40
CA SER A 154 4.42 6.31 -5.40
C SER A 154 5.93 6.37 -5.13
N LEU A 155 6.35 6.09 -3.89
CA LEU A 155 7.75 6.06 -3.47
C LEU A 155 8.44 4.71 -3.70
N ARG A 156 7.72 3.70 -4.20
CA ARG A 156 8.27 2.36 -4.39
C ARG A 156 9.52 2.35 -5.27
N TRP A 157 9.51 3.12 -6.36
CA TRP A 157 10.67 3.25 -7.25
C TRP A 157 11.88 3.85 -6.52
N GLN A 158 11.69 4.91 -5.72
CA GLN A 158 12.78 5.50 -4.93
C GLN A 158 13.33 4.52 -3.89
N ALA A 159 12.46 3.73 -3.26
CA ALA A 159 12.88 2.69 -2.33
C ALA A 159 13.73 1.62 -3.03
N THR A 160 13.34 1.19 -4.24
CA THR A 160 14.11 0.23 -5.05
C THR A 160 15.48 0.77 -5.45
N GLU A 161 15.59 2.03 -5.87
CA GLU A 161 16.89 2.62 -6.16
C GLU A 161 17.77 2.72 -4.91
N ALA A 162 17.22 3.14 -3.76
CA ALA A 162 17.96 3.17 -2.50
C ALA A 162 18.45 1.78 -2.08
N ILE A 163 17.62 0.74 -2.24
CA ILE A 163 18.01 -0.66 -1.98
C ILE A 163 19.20 -1.08 -2.84
N ASN A 164 19.18 -0.76 -4.15
CA ASN A 164 20.29 -1.09 -5.04
C ASN A 164 21.56 -0.34 -4.65
N GLU A 165 21.46 0.96 -4.39
CA GLU A 165 22.58 1.80 -3.98
C GLU A 165 23.24 1.28 -2.69
N TRP A 166 22.46 0.97 -1.66
CA TRP A 166 23.00 0.47 -0.40
C TRP A 166 23.59 -0.93 -0.55
N SER A 167 23.02 -1.79 -1.40
CA SER A 167 23.60 -3.09 -1.73
C SER A 167 24.97 -2.96 -2.42
N GLU A 168 25.11 -2.00 -3.33
CA GLU A 168 26.40 -1.69 -3.98
C GLU A 168 27.43 -1.17 -2.97
N ARG A 169 27.01 -0.36 -1.99
CA ARG A 169 27.88 0.09 -0.90
C ARG A 169 28.32 -1.06 0.02
N ILE A 170 27.41 -1.97 0.37
CA ILE A 170 27.77 -3.18 1.15
C ILE A 170 28.78 -4.03 0.36
N LEU A 171 28.60 -4.16 -0.96
CA LEU A 171 29.55 -4.86 -1.83
C LEU A 171 30.94 -4.22 -1.73
N ALA A 172 31.02 -2.90 -1.91
CA ALA A 172 32.29 -2.17 -1.82
C ALA A 172 32.98 -2.35 -0.45
N ILE A 173 32.22 -2.27 0.65
CA ILE A 173 32.76 -2.52 2.01
C ILE A 173 33.31 -3.94 2.14
N GLY A 174 32.58 -4.95 1.64
CA GLY A 174 33.05 -6.33 1.66
C GLY A 174 34.33 -6.53 0.84
N MET A 175 34.41 -5.91 -0.34
CA MET A 175 35.63 -5.93 -1.17
C MET A 175 36.82 -5.32 -0.45
N GLU A 176 36.64 -4.17 0.20
CA GLU A 176 37.69 -3.51 0.97
C GLU A 176 38.15 -4.36 2.16
N GLN A 177 37.20 -4.95 2.90
CA GLN A 177 37.49 -5.83 4.03
C GLN A 177 38.30 -7.06 3.64
N SER A 178 38.11 -7.58 2.41
CA SER A 178 38.76 -8.81 1.94
C SER A 178 40.29 -8.77 1.97
N ALA A 179 40.88 -7.57 1.94
CA ALA A 179 42.33 -7.38 2.03
C ALA A 179 42.90 -7.75 3.41
N SER A 180 42.08 -7.72 4.47
CA SER A 180 42.51 -7.94 5.86
C SER A 180 41.75 -9.04 6.58
N ASP A 181 40.46 -9.21 6.27
CA ASP A 181 39.58 -10.21 6.85
C ASP A 181 38.65 -10.78 5.77
N LEU A 182 39.09 -11.89 5.16
CA LEU A 182 38.33 -12.57 4.13
C LEU A 182 37.04 -13.20 4.66
N ALA A 183 37.04 -13.70 5.91
CA ALA A 183 35.86 -14.29 6.53
C ALA A 183 34.80 -13.23 6.84
N GLY A 184 35.23 -12.08 7.38
CA GLY A 184 34.39 -10.89 7.59
C GLY A 184 33.83 -10.33 6.28
N ALA A 185 34.66 -10.25 5.23
CA ALA A 185 34.23 -9.83 3.90
C ALA A 185 33.10 -10.72 3.34
N ILE A 186 33.24 -12.04 3.44
CA ILE A 186 32.18 -13.00 3.06
C ILE A 186 30.90 -12.72 3.86
N ALA A 187 31.02 -12.53 5.18
CA ALA A 187 29.88 -12.25 6.05
C ALA A 187 29.17 -10.94 5.67
N THR A 188 29.94 -9.91 5.29
CA THR A 188 29.43 -8.63 4.79
C THR A 188 28.69 -8.81 3.46
N LEU A 189 29.27 -9.50 2.48
CA LEU A 189 28.63 -9.71 1.18
C LEU A 189 27.34 -10.53 1.27
N LYS A 190 27.22 -11.44 2.25
CA LYS A 190 25.98 -12.20 2.50
C LYS A 190 24.80 -11.32 2.94
N LYS A 191 25.04 -10.08 3.36
CA LYS A 191 23.97 -9.13 3.73
C LYS A 191 23.25 -8.55 2.52
N ILE A 192 23.82 -8.67 1.32
CA ILE A 192 23.25 -8.15 0.08
C ILE A 192 22.02 -9.01 -0.30
N PRO A 193 20.82 -8.41 -0.43
CA PRO A 193 19.63 -9.16 -0.78
C PRO A 193 19.62 -9.65 -2.22
N GLN A 194 18.92 -10.75 -2.43
CA GLN A 194 18.59 -11.28 -3.76
C GLN A 194 17.77 -10.27 -4.56
N GLY A 195 17.99 -10.24 -5.88
CA GLY A 195 17.26 -9.35 -6.79
C GLY A 195 17.82 -7.92 -6.89
N THR A 196 18.88 -7.60 -6.14
CA THR A 196 19.61 -6.33 -6.28
C THR A 196 20.72 -6.42 -7.32
N ARG A 197 21.14 -5.29 -7.90
CA ARG A 197 22.20 -5.23 -8.92
C ARG A 197 23.52 -5.85 -8.44
N ALA A 198 23.89 -5.58 -7.18
CA ALA A 198 25.12 -6.08 -6.56
C ALA A 198 25.10 -7.57 -6.18
N PHE A 199 23.92 -8.23 -6.16
CA PHE A 199 23.79 -9.59 -5.62
C PHE A 199 24.61 -10.63 -6.39
N ASN A 200 24.58 -10.58 -7.73
CA ASN A 200 25.26 -11.58 -8.55
C ASN A 200 26.79 -11.50 -8.39
N GLU A 201 27.33 -10.28 -8.33
CA GLU A 201 28.75 -10.06 -8.09
C GLU A 201 29.15 -10.51 -6.69
N ALA A 202 28.37 -10.13 -5.67
CA ALA A 202 28.60 -10.56 -4.29
C ALA A 202 28.65 -12.09 -4.17
N ARG A 203 27.69 -12.79 -4.79
CA ARG A 203 27.62 -14.25 -4.79
C ARG A 203 28.84 -14.89 -5.45
N SER A 204 29.28 -14.36 -6.59
CA SER A 204 30.47 -14.84 -7.28
C SER A 204 31.72 -14.74 -6.40
N GLN A 205 31.90 -13.60 -5.75
CA GLN A 205 33.07 -13.34 -4.89
C GLN A 205 33.06 -14.19 -3.63
N ILE A 206 31.89 -14.34 -3.00
CA ILE A 206 31.71 -15.26 -1.87
C ILE A 206 32.17 -16.67 -2.26
N GLN A 207 31.81 -17.16 -3.44
CA GLN A 207 32.19 -18.51 -3.89
C GLN A 207 33.70 -18.64 -4.05
N ILE A 208 34.35 -17.67 -4.70
CA ILE A 208 35.80 -17.66 -4.91
C ILE A 208 36.54 -17.68 -3.56
N TRP A 209 36.14 -16.80 -2.64
CA TRP A 209 36.78 -16.69 -1.32
C TRP A 209 36.51 -17.89 -0.42
N GLN A 210 35.34 -18.53 -0.54
CA GLN A 210 35.07 -19.77 0.20
C GLN A 210 35.96 -20.92 -0.25
N GLN A 211 36.27 -21.01 -1.55
CA GLN A 211 37.18 -22.02 -2.08
C GLN A 211 38.62 -21.78 -1.63
N SER A 212 39.07 -20.53 -1.54
CA SER A 212 40.42 -20.23 -1.04
C SER A 212 40.59 -20.50 0.46
N LEU A 213 39.53 -20.34 1.26
CA LEU A 213 39.52 -20.64 2.69
C LEU A 213 39.41 -22.13 3.01
N ASN A 214 38.89 -22.94 2.08
CA ASN A 214 38.77 -24.38 2.23
C ASN A 214 39.20 -25.09 0.93
N PRO A 215 40.50 -25.07 0.59
CA PRO A 215 40.99 -25.85 -0.54
C PRO A 215 40.68 -27.33 -0.26
N GLU A 216 40.09 -28.03 -1.24
CA GLU A 216 39.95 -29.49 -1.15
C GLU A 216 41.32 -30.09 -0.79
N PRO A 217 41.40 -31.05 0.15
CA PRO A 217 42.63 -31.78 0.38
C PRO A 217 43.08 -32.35 -0.96
N ALA A 218 44.24 -31.91 -1.45
CA ALA A 218 44.86 -32.49 -2.63
C ALA A 218 44.80 -34.01 -2.49
N GLU A 219 44.29 -34.70 -3.50
CA GLU A 219 44.32 -36.16 -3.58
C GLU A 219 45.71 -36.62 -3.17
N SER A 220 45.77 -37.37 -2.06
CA SER A 220 47.01 -37.93 -1.51
C SER A 220 47.87 -38.50 -2.64
N PRO A 221 49.18 -38.22 -2.72
CA PRO A 221 49.99 -38.77 -3.79
C PRO A 221 49.88 -40.30 -3.75
N THR A 222 49.45 -40.88 -4.87
CA THR A 222 49.49 -42.32 -5.12
C THR A 222 50.87 -42.83 -4.71
N PRO A 223 50.99 -43.85 -3.82
CA PRO A 223 52.30 -44.34 -3.43
C PRO A 223 53.03 -44.86 -4.67
N GLU A 224 54.22 -44.31 -4.88
CA GLU A 224 55.19 -44.69 -5.90
C GLU A 224 55.50 -46.20 -5.77
N PRO A 225 55.62 -46.95 -6.88
CA PRO A 225 55.74 -48.41 -6.84
C PRO A 225 57.06 -48.82 -6.19
N PRO A 226 57.14 -49.93 -5.43
CA PRO A 226 58.42 -50.44 -4.98
C PRO A 226 59.25 -50.89 -6.19
N GLU A 227 60.38 -50.22 -6.35
CA GLU A 227 61.52 -50.55 -7.19
C GLU A 227 61.92 -52.02 -6.95
N SER A 228 61.69 -52.88 -7.96
CA SER A 228 62.25 -54.23 -8.00
C SER A 228 63.30 -54.30 -9.11
N GLU A 229 64.53 -54.39 -8.63
CA GLU A 229 65.86 -54.52 -9.24
C GLU A 229 65.94 -55.56 -10.41
N PRO A 230 66.90 -55.40 -11.35
CA PRO A 230 66.85 -56.05 -12.66
C PRO A 230 67.48 -57.46 -12.67
N ALA A 231 66.72 -58.45 -13.15
CA ALA A 231 67.27 -59.77 -13.50
C ALA A 231 67.83 -59.75 -14.93
N GLU A 232 69.14 -59.48 -15.00
CA GLU A 232 70.16 -60.22 -15.74
C GLU A 232 69.75 -60.88 -17.08
N ARG A 233 70.28 -60.32 -18.17
CA ARG A 233 70.31 -60.90 -19.52
C ARG A 233 71.23 -62.12 -19.55
N GLU A 234 70.87 -63.14 -20.33
CA GLU A 234 71.81 -63.81 -21.26
C GLU A 234 71.09 -64.80 -22.23
N PRO A 235 71.73 -65.30 -23.30
CA PRO A 235 71.41 -64.85 -24.65
C PRO A 235 70.94 -65.97 -25.60
N ILE A 236 70.72 -65.52 -26.83
CA ILE A 236 70.29 -66.22 -28.04
C ILE A 236 71.34 -67.26 -28.48
N ASP A 237 70.85 -68.44 -28.86
CA ASP A 237 71.40 -69.26 -29.96
C ASP A 237 70.21 -69.83 -30.77
#